data_AF-D4IKN2-F1
#
_entry.id   AF-D4IKN2-F1
#
_cell.length_a   1.000
_cell.length_b   1.000
_cell.length_c   1.000
_cell.angle_alpha   90.00
_cell.angle_beta   90.00
_cell.angle_gamma   90.00
#
_symmetry.space_group_name_H-M   'P 1'
#
loop_
_entity.id
_entity.type
_entity.pdbx_description
1 polymer ?
#
loop_
_entity_poly.entity_id
_entity_poly.type
_entity_poly.pdbx_seq_one_letter_code
_entity_poly.pdbx_strand_id
1 'polypeptide(L)' 'MEQFVMDFAKRVDHPLCRFKKWRTLGYHCAVFEKDWVFAYEVFDEGVIVRDMANTALLAE' A
#
# COMPACT_ATOMS: atom_id res chain seq x y z
N MET A 1 0.12 13.44 6.30
CA MET A 1 1.17 12.41 6.17
C MET A 1 1.47 11.71 7.49
N GLU A 2 1.96 12.38 8.53
CA GLU A 2 2.37 11.74 9.80
C GLU A 2 1.25 10.94 10.48
N GLN A 3 0.05 11.53 10.64
CA GLN A 3 -1.10 10.85 11.22
C GLN A 3 -1.52 9.59 10.43
N PHE A 4 -1.46 9.67 9.09
CA PHE A 4 -1.79 8.53 8.24
C PHE A 4 -0.79 7.39 8.43
N VAL A 5 0.51 7.69 8.46
CA VAL A 5 1.55 6.67 8.70
C VAL A 5 1.37 6.01 10.06
N MET A 6 1.05 6.80 11.09
CA MET A 6 0.77 6.29 12.44
C MET A 6 -0.46 5.38 12.50
N ASP A 7 -1.51 5.67 11.73
CA ASP A 7 -2.73 4.86 11.70
C ASP A 7 -2.62 3.66 10.76
N PHE A 8 -1.85 3.80 9.68
CA PHE A 8 -1.48 2.73 8.75
C PHE A 8 -0.70 1.62 9.45
N ALA A 9 0.28 1.97 10.28
CA ALA A 9 1.03 1.00 11.09
C ALA A 9 0.16 0.18 12.05
N LYS A 10 -1.04 0.67 12.42
CA LYS A 10 -1.98 -0.02 13.32
C LYS A 10 -2.93 -0.96 12.60
N ARG A 11 -3.06 -0.86 11.27
CA ARG A 11 -4.04 -1.61 10.47
C ARG A 11 -3.34 -2.34 9.33
N VAL A 12 -2.66 -3.43 9.66
CA VAL A 12 -1.80 -4.16 8.71
C VAL A 12 -2.59 -5.18 7.85
N ASP A 13 -3.86 -5.45 8.17
CA ASP A 13 -4.76 -6.36 7.45
C ASP A 13 -5.45 -5.72 6.23
N HIS A 14 -4.70 -5.06 5.35
CA HIS A 14 -5.27 -4.68 4.05
C HIS A 14 -5.25 -5.88 3.10
N PRO A 15 -6.17 -6.01 2.13
CA PRO A 15 -6.10 -7.06 1.14
C PRO A 15 -4.87 -6.89 0.22
N LEU A 16 -4.51 -7.97 -0.48
CA LEU A 16 -3.56 -7.89 -1.60
C LEU A 16 -3.99 -6.80 -2.59
N CYS A 17 -2.99 -6.13 -3.16
CA CYS A 17 -3.21 -5.10 -4.16
C CYS A 17 -4.10 -5.58 -5.31
N ARG A 18 -5.01 -4.71 -5.76
CA ARG A 18 -5.79 -4.96 -6.98
C ARG A 18 -4.99 -4.75 -8.27
N PHE A 19 -3.92 -3.96 -8.20
CA PHE A 19 -3.06 -3.63 -9.34
C PHE A 19 -2.16 -4.82 -9.67
N LYS A 20 -2.20 -5.28 -10.93
CA LYS A 20 -1.61 -6.56 -11.35
C LYS A 20 -0.11 -6.65 -11.07
N LYS A 21 0.65 -5.60 -11.39
CA LYS A 21 2.09 -5.48 -11.07
C LYS A 21 2.38 -5.79 -9.60
N TRP A 22 1.72 -5.07 -8.68
CA TRP A 22 1.96 -5.21 -7.24
C TRP A 22 1.35 -6.48 -6.65
N ARG A 23 0.21 -6.95 -7.18
CA ARG A 23 -0.41 -8.22 -6.77
C ARG A 23 0.50 -9.41 -7.04
N THR A 24 1.18 -9.41 -8.19
CA THR A 24 2.12 -10.48 -8.56
C THR A 24 3.32 -10.54 -7.62
N LEU A 25 3.70 -9.40 -7.04
CA LEU A 25 4.77 -9.30 -6.04
C LEU A 25 4.29 -9.64 -4.61
N GLY A 26 3.00 -9.94 -4.42
CA GLY A 26 2.43 -10.22 -3.10
C GLY A 26 2.22 -8.98 -2.23
N TYR A 27 2.22 -7.78 -2.81
CA TYR A 27 2.09 -6.55 -2.05
C TYR A 27 0.64 -6.29 -1.63
N HIS A 28 0.49 -5.67 -0.46
CA HIS A 28 -0.75 -5.13 0.06
C HIS A 28 -0.88 -3.67 -0.31
N CYS A 29 -2.11 -3.16 -0.41
CA CYS A 29 -2.38 -1.80 -0.85
C CYS A 29 -3.15 -0.99 0.19
N ALA A 30 -2.67 0.21 0.50
CA ALA A 30 -3.39 1.19 1.31
C ALA A 30 -3.61 2.48 0.53
N VAL A 31 -4.87 2.93 0.48
CA VAL A 31 -5.23 4.21 -0.16
C VAL A 31 -4.80 5.35 0.75
N PHE A 32 -4.00 6.25 0.19
CA PHE A 32 -3.57 7.48 0.79
C PHE A 32 -4.13 8.64 -0.03
N GLU A 33 -4.77 9.61 0.61
CA GLU A 33 -5.24 10.86 -0.02
C GLU A 33 -5.77 10.75 -1.47
N LYS A 34 -7.09 10.61 -1.59
CA LYS A 34 -7.82 10.50 -2.87
C LYS A 34 -7.36 9.31 -3.72
N ASP A 35 -6.41 9.57 -4.62
CA ASP A 35 -6.02 8.70 -5.71
C ASP A 35 -4.57 8.21 -5.56
N TRP A 36 -3.95 8.37 -4.40
CA TRP A 36 -2.63 7.80 -4.13
C TRP A 36 -2.75 6.46 -3.41
N VAL A 37 -1.86 5.53 -3.73
CA VAL A 37 -1.81 4.23 -3.10
C VAL A 37 -0.38 3.89 -2.73
N PHE A 38 -0.22 3.39 -1.51
CA PHE A 38 1.00 2.72 -1.07
C PHE A 38 0.89 1.23 -1.36
N ALA A 39 1.94 0.68 -1.97
CA ALA A 39 2.16 -0.75 -2.04
C ALA A 39 3.19 -1.14 -0.98
N TYR A 40 2.86 -2.12 -0.15
CA TYR A 40 3.69 -2.47 1.00
C TYR A 40 3.75 -3.98 1.23
N GLU A 41 4.79 -4.40 1.94
CA GLU A 41 4.98 -5.77 2.42
C GLU A 41 4.83 -5.80 3.95
N VAL A 42 4.30 -6.92 4.45
CA VAL A 42 4.14 -7.19 5.88
C VAL A 42 5.28 -8.06 6.36
N PHE A 43 5.89 -7.67 7.46
CA PHE A 43 6.92 -8.40 8.18
C PHE A 43 6.51 -8.57 9.64
N ASP A 44 7.15 -9.49 10.35
CA ASP A 44 6.85 -9.75 11.75
C ASP A 44 6.98 -8.49 12.64
N GLU A 45 7.90 -7.59 12.27
CA GLU A 45 8.19 -6.36 13.01
C GLU A 45 7.43 -5.12 12.50
N GLY A 46 6.64 -5.25 11.42
CA GLY A 46 5.85 -4.14 10.89
C GLY A 46 5.65 -4.16 9.38
N VAL A 47 5.68 -2.99 8.76
CA VAL A 47 5.38 -2.81 7.33
C VAL A 47 6.47 -2.01 6.64
N ILE A 48 6.83 -2.43 5.43
CA ILE A 48 7.73 -1.66 4.56
C ILE A 48 6.94 -1.21 3.35
N VAL A 49 6.82 0.11 3.18
CA VAL A 49 6.29 0.71 1.95
C VAL A 49 7.34 0.54 0.85
N ARG A 50 6.97 -0.18 -0.21
CA ARG A 50 7.87 -0.53 -1.33
C ARG A 50 7.70 0.41 -2.51
N ASP A 51 6.50 0.92 -2.69
CA ASP A 51 6.15 1.81 -3.80
C ASP A 51 4.99 2.74 -3.40
N MET A 52 4.91 3.88 -4.09
CA MET A 52 3.81 4.83 -3.97
C MET A 52 3.50 5.40 -5.35
N ALA A 53 2.25 5.30 -5.77
CA ALA A 53 1.84 5.85 -7.06
C ALA A 53 0.42 6.40 -7.03
N ASN A 54 0.18 7.37 -7.89
CA ASN A 54 -1.18 7.79 -8.21
C ASN A 54 -1.86 6.70 -9.05
N THR A 55 -3.12 6.38 -8.76
CA THR A 55 -3.85 5.30 -9.42
C THR A 55 -3.99 5.51 -10.93
N ALA A 56 -3.93 6.76 -11.41
CA ALA A 56 -3.93 7.06 -12.84
C ALA A 56 -2.70 6.48 -13.57
N LEU A 57 -1.59 6.27 -12.87
CA LEU A 57 -0.34 5.70 -13.41
C LEU A 57 -0.29 4.17 -13.27
N LEU A 58 -1.25 3.59 -12.56
CA LEU A 58 -1.35 2.15 -12.28
C LEU A 58 -2.45 1.47 -13.10
N ALA A 59 -3.12 2.23 -13.97
CA ALA A 59 -4.07 1.70 -14.94
C ALA A 59 -3.28 0.90 -15.99
N GLU A 60 -3.33 -0.43 -15.87
CA GLU A 60 -2.98 -1.39 -16.93
C GLU A 60 -4.25 -1.92 -17.58
#